data_AF-A0A1Q3BYN9-F1
#
_entry.id   AF-A0A1Q3BYN9-F1
#
_cell.length_a   1.000
_cell.length_b   1.000
_cell.length_c   1.000
_cell.angle_alpha   90.00
_cell.angle_beta   90.00
_cell.angle_gamma   90.00
#
_symmetry.space_group_name_H-M   'P 1'
#
loop_
_entity.id
_entity.type
_entity.pdbx_description
1 polymer ?
#
loop_
_entity_poly.entity_id
_entity_poly.type
_entity_poly.pdbx_seq_one_letter_code
_entity_poly.pdbx_strand_id
1 'polypeptide(L)'
;DVMVIDLPQGPNWMTPFINWLRDAILPEDPVEARKLVYRANRFQLHDGILYKRFFSFPWLRCLTPSEADYALREVHEGVYGNHTGGRTLSHKLLRQGYYWPTL
;
A
#
# COMPACT_ATOMS: atom_id res chain seq x y z
N ASP A 1 7.07 -12.69 19.06
CA ASP A 1 7.16 -11.22 18.97
C ASP A 1 8.31 -10.78 18.09
N VAL A 2 8.07 -9.69 17.36
CA VAL A 2 8.86 -9.10 16.26
C VAL A 2 8.75 -9.88 14.95
N MET A 3 7.65 -9.66 14.22
CA MET A 3 7.68 -9.89 12.77
C MET A 3 8.70 -8.90 12.20
N VAL A 4 9.84 -9.46 11.82
CA VAL A 4 10.92 -8.80 11.08
C VAL A 4 10.29 -7.91 10.02
N ILE A 5 10.65 -6.62 10.08
CA ILE A 5 10.30 -5.62 9.07
C ILE A 5 10.82 -6.18 7.74
N ASP A 6 9.92 -6.80 6.98
CA ASP A 6 10.19 -7.32 5.65
C ASP A 6 10.43 -6.09 4.77
N LEU A 7 11.71 -5.70 4.66
CA LEU A 7 12.16 -4.80 3.62
C LEU A 7 11.60 -5.34 2.30
N PRO A 8 11.03 -4.48 1.44
CA PRO A 8 10.33 -4.94 0.25
C PRO A 8 11.24 -5.88 -0.57
N GLN A 9 10.70 -7.06 -0.90
CA GLN A 9 11.29 -8.12 -1.73
C GLN A 9 11.56 -7.61 -3.16
N GLY A 10 12.53 -6.72 -3.31
CA GLY A 10 12.82 -5.96 -4.52
C GLY A 10 12.02 -4.64 -4.64
N PRO A 11 12.43 -3.73 -5.55
CA PRO A 11 11.70 -2.50 -5.81
C PRO A 11 10.25 -2.78 -6.21
N ASN A 12 9.31 -2.07 -5.60
CA ASN A 12 7.89 -2.16 -5.91
C ASN A 12 7.25 -0.76 -5.97
N TRP A 13 5.93 -0.68 -6.14
CA TRP A 13 5.22 0.60 -6.28
C TRP A 13 5.39 1.54 -5.07
N MET A 14 5.69 1.00 -3.87
CA MET A 14 5.92 1.76 -2.65
C MET A 14 7.31 2.37 -2.61
N THR A 15 8.28 1.78 -3.30
CA THR A 15 9.70 2.16 -3.24
C THR A 15 9.95 3.64 -3.52
N PRO A 16 9.36 4.27 -4.57
CA PRO A 16 9.55 5.70 -4.80
C PRO A 16 9.03 6.57 -3.65
N PHE A 17 7.92 6.19 -3.02
CA PHE A 17 7.36 6.92 -1.89
C PHE A 17 8.22 6.76 -0.64
N ILE A 18 8.71 5.55 -0.37
CA ILE A 18 9.60 5.29 0.77
C ILE A 18 10.91 6.05 0.61
N ASN A 19 11.54 5.98 -0.57
CA ASN A 19 12.79 6.68 -0.85
C ASN A 19 12.64 8.20 -0.70
N TRP A 20 11.52 8.77 -1.16
CA TRP A 20 11.24 10.20 -0.98
C TRP A 20 10.97 10.55 0.49
N LEU A 21 10.08 9.82 1.16
CA LEU A 21 9.64 10.16 2.52
C LEU A 21 10.70 9.88 3.59
N ARG A 22 11.59 8.90 3.37
CA ARG A 22 12.66 8.52 4.30
C ARG A 22 13.97 9.24 4.01
N ASP A 23 14.38 9.22 2.73
CA ASP A 23 15.75 9.56 2.33
C ASP A 23 15.81 10.83 1.46
N ALA A 24 14.66 11.47 1.18
CA ALA A 24 14.53 12.63 0.28
C ALA A 24 15.06 12.39 -1.15
N ILE A 25 15.08 11.12 -1.60
CA ILE A 25 15.54 10.74 -2.93
C ILE A 25 14.40 10.91 -3.94
N LEU A 26 14.67 11.65 -5.01
CA LEU A 26 13.73 11.91 -6.11
C LEU A 26 14.22 11.29 -7.43
N PRO A 27 13.30 10.99 -8.37
CA PRO A 27 13.66 10.72 -9.76
C PRO A 27 14.43 11.88 -10.39
N GLU A 28 15.32 11.56 -11.34
CA GLU A 28 16.09 12.57 -12.08
C GLU A 28 15.21 13.42 -12.99
N ASP A 29 14.16 12.83 -13.58
CA ASP A 29 13.20 13.56 -14.41
C ASP A 29 12.39 14.54 -13.54
N PRO A 30 12.50 15.87 -13.75
CA PRO A 30 11.76 16.88 -12.99
C PRO A 30 10.24 16.71 -13.05
N VAL A 31 9.71 16.14 -14.14
CA VAL A 31 8.28 15.88 -14.31
C VAL A 31 7.83 14.74 -13.39
N GLU A 32 8.57 13.63 -13.35
CA GLU A 32 8.28 12.51 -12.47
C GLU A 32 8.52 12.85 -11.00
N ALA A 33 9.57 13.61 -10.69
CA ALA A 33 9.81 14.13 -9.33
C ALA A 33 8.61 14.97 -8.83
N ARG A 34 8.10 15.88 -9.65
CA ARG A 34 6.93 16.71 -9.30
C ARG A 34 5.68 15.85 -9.09
N LYS A 35 5.43 14.86 -9.95
CA LYS A 35 4.31 13.92 -9.80
C LYS A 35 4.44 13.12 -8.51
N LEU A 36 5.64 12.63 -8.18
CA LEU A 36 5.91 11.87 -6.97
C LEU A 36 5.62 12.71 -5.73
N VAL A 37 6.17 13.93 -5.62
CA VAL A 37 5.93 14.83 -4.49
C VAL A 37 4.44 15.12 -4.32
N TYR A 38 3.74 15.43 -5.41
CA TYR A 38 2.29 15.69 -5.35
C TYR A 38 1.50 14.47 -4.83
N ARG A 39 1.84 13.26 -5.30
CA ARG A 39 1.18 12.02 -4.86
C ARG A 39 1.56 11.67 -3.42
N ALA A 40 2.81 11.90 -3.02
CA ALA A 40 3.36 11.58 -1.70
C ALA A 40 2.67 12.35 -0.57
N ASN A 41 2.08 13.52 -0.83
CA ASN A 41 1.26 14.27 0.14
C ASN A 41 0.07 13.47 0.70
N ARG A 42 -0.31 12.37 0.06
CA ARG A 42 -1.37 11.46 0.52
C ARG A 42 -0.83 10.28 1.33
N PHE A 43 0.47 10.23 1.58
CA PHE A 43 1.13 9.14 2.27
C PHE A 43 1.92 9.64 3.48
N GLN A 44 2.15 8.74 4.43
CA GLN A 44 2.99 8.96 5.59
C GLN A 44 3.81 7.69 5.86
N LEU A 45 5.08 7.86 6.19
CA LEU A 45 5.94 6.76 6.62
C LEU A 45 6.03 6.81 8.16
N HIS A 46 5.71 5.71 8.82
CA HIS A 46 5.82 5.57 10.27
C HIS A 46 6.41 4.20 10.59
N ASP A 47 7.51 4.18 11.34
CA ASP A 47 8.25 2.96 11.72
C ASP A 47 8.54 2.01 10.54
N GLY A 48 8.91 2.58 9.39
CA GLY A 48 9.20 1.83 8.15
C GLY A 48 7.97 1.35 7.39
N ILE A 49 6.76 1.61 7.89
CA ILE A 49 5.49 1.22 7.27
C ILE A 49 4.89 2.43 6.54
N LEU A 50 4.53 2.24 5.27
CA LEU A 50 3.86 3.26 4.48
C LEU A 50 2.36 3.22 4.72
N TYR A 51 1.78 4.37 5.02
CA TYR A 51 0.35 4.56 5.21
C TYR A 51 -0.20 5.54 4.18
N LYS A 52 -1.42 5.31 3.71
CA LYS A 52 -2.14 6.21 2.81
C LYS A 52 -3.31 6.87 3.54
N ARG A 53 -3.46 8.18 3.37
CA ARG A 53 -4.59 8.96 3.89
C ARG A 53 -5.88 8.55 3.17
N PHE A 54 -6.89 8.20 3.97
CA PHE A 54 -8.26 7.98 3.49
C PHE A 54 -9.16 9.18 3.80
N PHE A 55 -10.26 9.32 3.06
CA PHE A 55 -11.16 10.48 3.14
C PHE A 55 -11.78 10.65 4.54
N SER A 56 -12.14 9.55 5.19
CA SER A 56 -12.81 9.54 6.50
C SER A 56 -11.87 9.35 7.68
N PHE A 57 -10.59 9.69 7.55
CA PHE A 57 -9.56 9.69 8.60
C PHE A 57 -8.93 8.39 9.13
N PRO A 58 -9.19 7.15 8.67
CA PRO A 58 -8.23 6.08 8.93
C PRO A 58 -7.02 6.20 7.98
N TRP A 59 -5.83 6.07 8.54
CA TRP A 59 -4.62 5.78 7.78
C TRP A 59 -4.64 4.31 7.37
N LEU A 60 -4.53 4.03 6.07
CA LEU A 60 -4.55 2.67 5.55
C LEU A 60 -3.12 2.17 5.39
N ARG A 61 -2.77 1.04 6.00
CA ARG A 61 -1.47 0.39 5.79
C ARG A 61 -1.37 -0.05 4.33
N CYS A 62 -0.31 0.39 3.65
CA CYS A 62 -0.03 -0.01 2.28
C CYS A 62 0.57 -1.43 2.27
N LEU A 63 0.02 -2.29 1.42
CA LEU A 63 0.51 -3.66 1.25
C LEU A 63 1.61 -3.72 0.20
N THR A 64 2.60 -4.57 0.45
CA THR A 64 3.52 -5.08 -0.57
C THR A 64 2.79 -5.98 -1.58
N PRO A 65 3.37 -6.26 -2.76
CA PRO A 65 2.73 -7.13 -3.74
C PRO A 65 2.37 -8.53 -3.18
N SER A 66 3.26 -9.11 -2.37
CA SER A 66 3.04 -10.41 -1.73
C SER A 66 1.95 -10.36 -0.66
N GLU A 67 1.95 -9.33 0.20
CA GLU A 67 0.88 -9.15 1.19
C GLU A 67 -0.49 -8.90 0.52
N ALA A 68 -0.52 -8.16 -0.59
CA ALA A 68 -1.74 -7.91 -1.34
C ALA A 68 -2.28 -9.18 -2.00
N ASP A 69 -1.43 -10.00 -2.60
CA ASP A 69 -1.82 -11.31 -3.14
C ASP A 69 -2.38 -12.22 -2.05
N TYR A 70 -1.67 -12.33 -0.93
CA TYR A 70 -2.12 -13.13 0.22
C TYR A 70 -3.47 -12.64 0.75
N ALA A 71 -3.61 -11.33 1.00
CA ALA A 71 -4.84 -10.76 1.52
C ALA A 71 -6.02 -10.93 0.55
N LEU A 72 -5.79 -10.81 -0.77
CA LEU A 72 -6.82 -11.07 -1.78
C LEU A 72 -7.25 -12.53 -1.80
N ARG A 73 -6.31 -13.47 -1.70
CA ARG A 73 -6.58 -14.91 -1.65
C ARG A 73 -7.39 -15.29 -0.41
N GLU A 74 -6.98 -14.86 0.78
CA GLU A 74 -7.72 -15.11 2.02
C GLU A 74 -9.16 -14.58 1.95
N VAL A 75 -9.35 -13.38 1.39
CA VAL A 75 -10.68 -12.76 1.26
C VAL A 75 -11.54 -13.44 0.18
N HIS A 76 -10.92 -13.99 -0.86
CA HIS A 76 -11.58 -14.73 -1.93
C HIS A 76 -11.93 -16.18 -1.52
N GLU A 77 -11.04 -16.85 -0.79
CA GLU A 77 -11.13 -18.28 -0.43
C GLU A 77 -11.82 -18.53 0.93
N GLY A 78 -12.03 -17.51 1.76
CA GLY A 78 -12.65 -17.66 3.08
C GLY A 78 -14.06 -18.31 3.08
N VAL A 79 -14.33 -19.11 4.13
CA VAL A 79 -15.50 -19.90 4.60
C VAL A 79 -16.49 -20.47 3.56
N TYR A 80 -16.87 -19.77 2.49
CA TYR A 80 -17.80 -20.26 1.47
C TYR A 80 -17.47 -19.80 0.05
N GLY A 81 -16.18 -19.60 -0.30
CA GLY A 81 -15.71 -19.50 -1.69
C GLY A 81 -16.66 -18.76 -2.64
N ASN A 82 -17.20 -17.62 -2.21
CA ASN A 82 -18.21 -16.92 -2.99
C ASN A 82 -17.47 -16.18 -4.09
N HIS A 83 -17.96 -16.28 -5.32
CA HIS A 83 -17.56 -15.52 -6.52
C HIS A 83 -17.71 -14.01 -6.29
N THR A 84 -16.93 -13.49 -5.35
CA THR A 84 -17.04 -12.16 -4.80
C THR A 84 -16.30 -11.28 -5.79
N GLY A 85 -17.06 -10.53 -6.60
CA GLY A 85 -16.47 -9.64 -7.60
C GLY A 85 -15.46 -8.66 -7.00
N GLY A 86 -14.47 -8.23 -7.81
CA GLY A 86 -13.32 -7.43 -7.35
C GLY A 86 -13.68 -6.21 -6.50
N ARG A 87 -14.77 -5.51 -6.81
CA ARG A 87 -15.25 -4.36 -6.03
C ARG A 87 -15.53 -4.71 -4.55
N THR A 88 -16.12 -5.88 -4.30
CA THR A 88 -16.43 -6.31 -2.94
C THR A 88 -15.16 -6.72 -2.19
N LEU A 89 -14.16 -7.29 -2.88
CA LEU A 89 -12.85 -7.59 -2.30
C LEU A 89 -12.12 -6.28 -1.91
N SER A 90 -12.09 -5.29 -2.81
CA SER A 90 -11.51 -3.98 -2.51
C SER A 90 -12.14 -3.32 -1.28
N HIS A 91 -13.47 -3.34 -1.20
CA HIS A 91 -14.17 -2.79 -0.03
C HIS A 91 -13.83 -3.53 1.27
N LYS A 92 -13.66 -4.85 1.24
CA LYS A 92 -13.27 -5.63 2.42
C LYS A 92 -11.86 -5.25 2.89
N LEU A 93 -10.89 -5.12 1.99
CA LEU A 93 -9.52 -4.70 2.32
C LEU A 93 -9.47 -3.28 2.90
N LEU A 94 -10.20 -2.35 2.30
CA LEU A 94 -10.31 -0.98 2.83
C LEU A 94 -10.92 -0.96 4.23
N ARG A 95 -11.94 -1.78 4.50
CA ARG A 95 -12.55 -1.90 5.84
C ARG A 95 -11.62 -2.53 6.87
N GLN A 96 -10.68 -3.37 6.45
CA GLN A 96 -9.64 -3.95 7.29
C GLN A 96 -8.45 -2.99 7.52
N GLY A 97 -8.46 -1.80 6.90
CA GLY A 97 -7.41 -0.81 7.07
C GLY A 97 -6.24 -0.98 6.09
N TYR A 98 -6.42 -1.71 4.99
CA TYR A 98 -5.37 -1.96 4.00
C TYR A 98 -5.57 -1.15 2.72
N TYR A 99 -4.46 -0.79 2.08
CA TYR A 99 -4.43 -0.12 0.79
C TYR A 99 -3.50 -0.83 -0.20
N TRP A 100 -3.95 -0.93 -1.43
CA TRP A 100 -3.19 -1.38 -2.58
C TRP A 100 -3.59 -0.56 -3.82
N PRO A 101 -2.69 -0.21 -4.77
CA PRO A 101 -2.98 0.76 -5.82
C PRO A 101 -4.10 0.37 -6.79
N THR A 102 -4.34 -0.93 -6.97
CA THR A 102 -5.39 -1.44 -7.87
C THR A 102 -6.70 -1.77 -7.17
N LEU A 103 -6.86 -1.37 -5.89
CA LEU A 103 -8.15 -1.49 -5.18
C LEU A 103 -9.19 -0.49 -5.68
#